data_AF-R7BGH3-F1
#
_entry.id   AF-R7BGH3-F1
#
_cell.length_a   1.000
_cell.length_b   1.000
_cell.length_c   1.000
_cell.angle_alpha   90.00
_cell.angle_beta   90.00
_cell.angle_gamma   90.00
#
_symmetry.space_group_name_H-M   'P 1'
#
loop_
_entity.id
_entity.type
_entity.pdbx_description
1 polymer ?
#
loop_
_entity_poly.entity_id
_entity_poly.type
_entity_poly.pdbx_seq_one_letter_code
_entity_poly.pdbx_strand_id
1 'polypeptide(L)' 'MYKRVYGFCPTQNKDYSIRVNYINASTTERFEYAKGIASCDYTSCGNDCDLPRCPIASNAPESISG' A
#
# COMPACT_ATOMS: atom_id res chain seq x y z
N MET A 1 -7.26 0.23 8.90
CA MET A 1 -7.83 -0.83 8.04
C MET A 1 -6.73 -1.34 7.12
N TYR A 2 -6.46 -2.64 7.11
CA TYR A 2 -5.44 -3.20 6.22
C TYR A 2 -6.06 -3.66 4.91
N LYS A 3 -5.51 -3.21 3.78
CA LYS A 3 -5.88 -3.65 2.44
C LYS A 3 -4.67 -4.25 1.75
N ARG A 4 -4.88 -5.38 1.05
CA ARG A 4 -3.88 -5.95 0.17
C ARG A 4 -3.98 -5.30 -1.21
N VAL A 5 -2.84 -4.84 -1.71
CA VAL A 5 -2.70 -4.29 -3.05
C VAL A 5 -1.73 -5.18 -3.81
N TYR A 6 -2.13 -5.56 -5.02
CA TYR A 6 -1.35 -6.42 -5.90
C TYR A 6 -0.72 -5.57 -7.00
N GLY A 7 0.50 -5.91 -7.40
CA GLY A 7 1.15 -5.23 -8.50
C GLY A 7 2.47 -5.89 -8.89
N PHE A 8 3.01 -5.41 -10.00
CA PHE A 8 4.23 -5.94 -10.56
C PHE A 8 5.47 -5.32 -9.89
N CYS A 9 6.42 -6.17 -9.48
CA CYS A 9 7.72 -5.75 -8.96
C CYS A 9 8.78 -5.85 -10.07
N PRO A 10 9.20 -4.74 -10.70
CA PRO A 10 10.15 -4.77 -11.80
C PRO A 10 11.53 -5.30 -11.39
N THR A 11 11.96 -5.06 -10.15
CA THR A 11 13.25 -5.54 -9.63
C THR A 11 13.37 -7.07 -9.62
N GLN A 12 12.25 -7.76 -9.37
CA GLN A 12 12.19 -9.22 -9.33
C GLN A 12 11.49 -9.82 -10.55
N ASN A 13 11.03 -8.97 -11.48
CA ASN A 13 10.27 -9.33 -12.66
C ASN A 13 9.08 -10.28 -12.36
N LYS A 14 8.32 -9.99 -11.29
CA LYS A 14 7.25 -10.85 -10.80
C LYS A 14 6.17 -10.06 -10.06
N ASP A 15 4.94 -10.56 -10.05
CA ASP A 15 3.83 -10.00 -9.28
C ASP A 15 3.94 -10.29 -7.79
N TYR A 16 3.75 -9.24 -6.99
CA TYR A 16 3.76 -9.29 -5.53
C TYR A 16 2.54 -8.59 -4.96
N SER A 17 2.28 -8.84 -3.68
CA SER A 17 1.25 -8.14 -2.92
C SER A 17 1.84 -7.47 -1.70
N ILE A 18 1.38 -6.26 -1.42
CA ILE A 18 1.76 -5.49 -0.24
C ILE A 18 0.53 -5.26 0.65
N ARG A 19 0.73 -5.02 1.94
CA ARG A 19 -0.33 -4.68 2.87
C ARG A 19 -0.26 -3.20 3.19
N VAL A 20 -1.25 -2.44 2.75
CA VAL A 20 -1.34 -1.00 3.03
C VAL A 20 -2.22 -0.77 4.24
N ASN A 21 -1.71 -0.04 5.23
CA ASN A 21 -2.50 0.38 6.37
C ASN A 21 -3.20 1.71 6.04
N TYR A 22 -4.52 1.69 6.00
CA TYR A 22 -5.34 2.88 5.86
C TYR A 22 -5.78 3.36 7.25
N ILE A 23 -5.43 4.59 7.58
CA ILE A 23 -5.74 5.23 8.85
C ILE A 23 -7.16 5.79 8.75
N ASN A 24 -7.95 5.62 9.80
CA ASN A 24 -9.29 6.20 9.84
C ASN A 24 -9.15 7.73 9.80
N ALA A 25 -9.65 8.32 8.71
CA ALA A 25 -9.70 9.77 8.48
C ALA A 25 -11.16 10.23 8.38
N SER A 26 -12.09 9.40 8.87
CA SER A 26 -13.52 9.65 8.79
C SER A 26 -13.87 10.86 9.62
N THR A 27 -14.74 11.69 9.07
CA THR A 27 -15.35 12.84 9.75
C THR A 27 -16.79 12.51 10.13
N THR A 28 -17.46 13.43 10.84
CA THR A 28 -18.87 13.28 11.19
C THR A 28 -19.79 13.08 9.97
N GLU A 29 -19.37 13.56 8.80
CA GLU A 29 -20.18 13.54 7.57
C GLU A 29 -19.73 12.49 6.54
N ARG A 30 -18.49 11.97 6.64
CA ARG A 30 -17.90 11.08 5.64
C ARG A 30 -17.08 9.97 6.28
N PHE A 31 -17.35 8.74 5.85
CA PHE A 31 -16.54 7.58 6.16
C PHE A 31 -15.43 7.41 5.13
N GLU A 32 -14.22 7.81 5.50
CA GLU A 32 -13.04 7.70 4.66
C GLU A 32 -11.84 7.19 5.46
N TYR A 33 -10.97 6.46 4.78
CA TYR A 33 -9.68 6.07 5.31
C TYR A 33 -8.59 6.58 4.41
N ALA A 34 -7.64 7.32 4.98
CA ALA A 34 -6.48 7.83 4.28
C ALA A 34 -5.37 6.79 4.25
N LYS A 35 -4.63 6.71 3.16
CA LYS A 35 -3.47 5.84 3.00
C LYS A 35 -2.40 6.23 4.00
N GLY A 36 -2.13 5.33 4.93
CA GLY A 36 -1.02 5.44 5.87
C GLY A 36 0.20 4.67 5.35
N ILE A 37 0.93 4.07 6.29
CA ILE A 37 2.15 3.32 5.99
C ILE A 37 1.79 2.04 5.23
N ALA A 38 2.44 1.81 4.10
CA ALA A 38 2.41 0.54 3.42
C ALA A 38 3.49 -0.39 4.01
N SER A 39 3.15 -1.63 4.26
CA SER A 39 4.09 -2.67 4.68
C SER A 39 4.15 -3.72 3.58
N CYS A 40 5.31 -3.87 2.96
CA CYS A 40 5.57 -5.06 2.16
C CYS A 40 5.72 -6.24 3.11
N ASP A 41 4.79 -7.19 3.05
CA ASP A 41 4.85 -8.45 3.81
C ASP A 41 6.05 -9.31 3.36
N TYR A 42 6.68 -8.97 2.23
CA TYR A 42 7.85 -9.65 1.67
C TYR A 42 8.99 -8.66 1.39
N THR A 43 10.08 -8.81 2.14
CA THR A 43 11.37 -8.11 2.04
C THR A 43 12.12 -8.38 0.72
N SER A 44 11.45 -8.92 -0.31
CA SER A 44 12.13 -9.51 -1.47
C SER A 44 12.23 -8.61 -2.70
N CYS A 45 11.56 -7.46 -2.78
CA CYS A 45 11.70 -6.53 -3.93
C CYS A 45 13.07 -5.83 -4.06
N GLY A 46 14.14 -6.48 -3.59
CA GLY A 46 15.52 -6.04 -3.67
C GLY A 46 15.83 -4.97 -2.65
N ASN A 47 16.34 -5.41 -1.49
CA ASN A 47 16.94 -4.63 -0.41
C ASN A 47 16.17 -3.39 0.05
N ASP A 48 15.51 -3.54 1.19
CA ASP A 48 14.74 -2.51 1.87
C ASP A 48 13.55 -2.04 1.02
N CYS A 49 12.33 -2.28 1.50
CA CYS A 49 11.18 -1.62 0.90
C CYS A 49 11.28 -0.14 1.23
N ASP A 50 12.09 0.58 0.45
CA ASP A 50 12.02 2.01 0.29
C ASP A 50 10.64 2.25 -0.34
N LEU A 51 9.63 2.28 0.52
CA LEU A 51 8.23 2.50 0.18
C LEU A 51 8.03 3.66 -0.81
N PRO A 52 8.78 4.78 -0.73
CA PRO A 52 8.67 5.83 -1.76
C PRO A 52 9.06 5.36 -3.17
N ARG A 53 9.83 4.28 -3.33
CA ARG A 53 10.26 3.72 -4.62
C ARG A 53 9.52 2.45 -5.01
N CYS A 54 8.66 1.90 -4.15
CA CYS A 54 7.88 0.72 -4.49
C CYS A 54 6.70 1.10 -5.39
N PRO A 55 6.67 0.69 -6.68
CA PRO A 55 5.58 1.07 -7.59
C PRO A 55 4.23 0.50 -7.14
N ILE A 56 4.22 -0.64 -6.45
CA ILE A 56 3.01 -1.25 -5.88
C ILE A 56 2.44 -0.36 -4.76
N ALA A 57 3.30 0.19 -3.91
CA ALA A 57 2.89 1.14 -2.87
C ALA A 57 2.43 2.46 -3.47
N SER A 58 3.11 2.96 -4.51
CA SER A 58 2.69 4.19 -5.20
C SER A 58 1.32 4.04 -5.88
N ASN A 59 1.03 2.89 -6.49
CA ASN A 59 -0.24 2.61 -7.16
C ASN A 59 -1.42 2.35 -6.20
N ALA A 60 -1.15 2.14 -4.91
CA ALA A 60 -2.23 1.99 -3.94
C ALA A 60 -3.02 3.30 -3.80
N PRO A 61 -4.37 3.25 -3.78
CA PRO A 61 -5.20 4.45 -3.72
C PRO A 61 -4.89 5.28 -2.46
N GLU A 62 -4.92 6.61 -2.60
CA GLU A 62 -4.62 7.53 -1.49
C GLU A 62 -5.71 7.54 -0.41
N SER A 63 -6.94 7.18 -0.77
CA SER A 63 -8.03 6.99 0.17
C SER A 63 -8.96 5.88 -0.28
N ILE A 64 -9.64 5.26 0.69
CA ILE A 64 -10.71 4.30 0.44
C ILE A 64 -11.95 4.71 1.21
N SER A 65 -13.10 4.63 0.57
CA SER A 65 -14.39 4.79 1.23
C SER A 65 -14.74 3.52 2.00
N GLY A 66 -15.26 3.70 3.22
CA GLY A 66 -15.73 2.62 4.09
C GLY A 66 -17.01 1.96 3.59
#